data_AF-A0A1Q5RD54-F1
#
_entry.id   AF-A0A1Q5RD54-F1
#
_cell.length_a   1.000
_cell.length_b   1.000
_cell.length_c   1.000
_cell.angle_alpha   90.00
_cell.angle_beta   90.00
_cell.angle_gamma   90.00
#
_symmetry.space_group_name_H-M   'P 1'
#
loop_
_entity.id
_entity.type
_entity.pdbx_description
1 polymer ?
#
loop_
_entity_poly.entity_id
_entity_poly.type
_entity_poly.pdbx_seq_one_letter_code
_entity_poly.pdbx_strand_id
1 'polypeptide(L)' 'MRFDDWMSKSGQTNPAFGRLAGWSGETVRRYRTGEREPDHTAMATIFALTDGEVTPNDWVGVGPRDGAGREAEQLST' A
#
# COMPACT_ATOMS: atom_id res chain seq x y z
N MET A 1 -1.23 6.48 -7.88
CA MET A 1 -2.08 6.32 -6.68
C MET A 1 -1.46 5.23 -5.82
N ARG A 2 -1.21 5.45 -4.51
CA ARG A 2 -0.60 4.39 -3.71
C ARG A 2 -1.62 3.30 -3.38
N PHE A 3 -1.12 2.10 -3.12
CA PHE A 3 -1.96 0.95 -2.78
C PHE A 3 -2.75 1.13 -1.50
N ASP A 4 -2.17 1.79 -0.48
CA ASP A 4 -2.89 2.09 0.75
C ASP A 4 -4.07 3.06 0.52
N ASP A 5 -3.85 4.08 -0.29
CA ASP A 5 -4.90 5.04 -0.68
C ASP A 5 -6.01 4.35 -1.47
N TRP A 6 -5.64 3.49 -2.43
CA TRP A 6 -6.61 2.72 -3.21
C TRP A 6 -7.44 1.78 -2.33
N MET A 7 -6.80 1.06 -1.40
CA MET A 7 -7.49 0.18 -0.45
C MET A 7 -8.48 0.97 0.42
N SER A 8 -8.10 2.16 0.86
CA SER A 8 -8.95 3.04 1.67
C SER A 8 -10.12 3.63 0.86
N LYS A 9 -9.85 4.12 -0.37
CA LYS A 9 -10.85 4.69 -1.29
C LYS A 9 -11.88 3.65 -1.76
N SER A 10 -11.43 2.42 -2.03
CA SER A 10 -12.30 1.31 -2.48
C SER A 10 -13.05 0.63 -1.33
N GLY A 11 -12.77 0.99 -0.06
CA GLY A 11 -13.34 0.33 1.11
C GLY A 11 -12.89 -1.13 1.27
N GLN A 12 -11.75 -1.50 0.66
CA GLN A 12 -11.24 -2.86 0.72
C GLN A 12 -10.55 -3.14 2.05
N THR A 13 -10.81 -4.34 2.58
CA THR A 13 -10.12 -4.84 3.77
C THR A 13 -8.95 -5.72 3.36
N ASN A 14 -7.90 -5.75 4.18
CA ASN A 14 -6.74 -6.61 3.96
C ASN A 14 -7.10 -8.09 3.71
N PRO A 15 -7.97 -8.74 4.52
CA PRO A 15 -8.36 -10.13 4.25
C PRO A 15 -9.20 -10.29 2.97
N ALA A 16 -10.02 -9.30 2.61
CA ALA A 16 -10.80 -9.37 1.37
C ALA A 16 -9.88 -9.31 0.15
N PHE A 17 -8.98 -8.33 0.09
CA PHE A 17 -8.00 -8.21 -0.99
C PHE A 17 -7.06 -9.41 -1.03
N GLY A 18 -6.63 -9.91 0.14
CA GLY A 18 -5.81 -11.12 0.24
C GLY A 18 -6.49 -12.32 -0.42
N ARG A 19 -7.79 -12.55 -0.17
CA ARG A 19 -8.54 -13.62 -0.84
C ARG A 19 -8.59 -13.46 -2.36
N LEU A 20 -8.71 -12.24 -2.88
CA LEU A 20 -8.69 -11.96 -4.32
C LEU A 20 -7.32 -12.24 -4.94
N ALA A 21 -6.25 -11.86 -4.24
CA ALA A 21 -4.87 -11.99 -4.72
C ALA A 21 -4.23 -13.37 -4.41
N GLY A 22 -4.90 -14.23 -3.63
CA GLY A 22 -4.34 -15.50 -3.16
C GLY A 22 -3.33 -15.35 -2.00
N TRP A 23 -3.42 -14.27 -1.23
CA TRP A 23 -2.53 -13.94 -0.11
C TRP A 23 -3.25 -13.89 1.23
N SER A 24 -2.48 -13.98 2.31
CA SER A 24 -3.02 -13.67 3.64
C SER A 24 -3.27 -12.17 3.78
N GLY A 25 -4.21 -11.79 4.64
CA GLY A 25 -4.43 -10.38 4.98
C GLY A 25 -3.19 -9.73 5.62
N GLU A 26 -2.33 -10.51 6.28
CA GLU A 26 -1.07 -10.00 6.82
C GLU A 26 -0.06 -9.65 5.72
N THR A 27 0.04 -10.45 4.65
CA THR A 27 0.86 -10.10 3.48
C THR A 27 0.41 -8.77 2.88
N VAL A 28 -0.91 -8.58 2.73
CA VAL A 28 -1.48 -7.31 2.24
C VAL A 28 -1.16 -6.14 3.18
N ARG A 29 -1.27 -6.33 4.51
CA ARG A 29 -0.87 -5.32 5.49
C ARG A 29 0.59 -4.90 5.31
N ARG A 30 1.52 -5.87 5.20
CA ARG A 30 2.96 -5.58 5.06
C ARG A 30 3.27 -4.82 3.78
N TYR A 31 2.53 -5.08 2.69
CA TYR A 31 2.63 -4.28 1.47
C TYR A 31 2.12 -2.86 1.70
N ARG A 32 0.94 -2.68 2.31
CA ARG A 32 0.37 -1.34 2.58
C ARG A 32 1.26 -0.45 3.46
N THR A 33 1.79 -1.00 4.54
CA THR A 33 2.71 -0.29 5.44
C THR A 33 4.11 -0.16 4.84
N GLY A 34 4.39 -0.94 3.79
CA GLY A 34 5.68 -1.14 3.15
C GLY A 34 6.74 -1.72 4.10
N GLU A 35 6.31 -2.47 5.11
CA GLU A 35 7.18 -3.40 5.87
C GLU A 35 7.77 -4.48 4.94
N ARG A 36 7.11 -4.74 3.81
CA ARG A 36 7.58 -5.61 2.74
C ARG A 36 7.32 -4.96 1.39
N GLU A 37 8.29 -5.05 0.49
CA GLU A 37 8.09 -4.69 -0.92
C GLU A 37 7.51 -5.89 -1.69
N PRO A 38 6.44 -5.72 -2.50
CA PRO A 38 5.95 -6.77 -3.38
C PRO A 38 6.98 -7.08 -4.47
N ASP A 39 7.18 -8.35 -4.79
CA ASP A 39 7.99 -8.73 -5.96
C ASP A 39 7.24 -8.44 -7.27
N HIS A 40 7.91 -8.63 -8.40
CA HIS A 40 7.35 -8.32 -9.73
C HIS A 40 6.03 -9.05 -10.02
N THR A 41 5.86 -10.28 -9.52
CA THR A 41 4.59 -11.03 -9.69
C THR A 41 3.50 -10.41 -8.84
N ALA A 42 3.81 -10.08 -7.59
CA ALA A 42 2.86 -9.41 -6.70
C ALA A 42 2.45 -8.02 -7.22
N MET A 43 3.39 -7.24 -7.76
CA MET A 43 3.10 -5.96 -8.40
C MET A 43 2.17 -6.11 -9.61
N ALA A 44 2.38 -7.11 -10.47
CA ALA A 44 1.50 -7.41 -11.60
C ALA A 44 0.09 -7.82 -11.14
N THR A 45 -0.04 -8.64 -10.09
CA THR A 45 -1.34 -9.02 -9.52
C THR A 45 -2.09 -7.80 -8.97
N ILE A 46 -1.40 -6.92 -8.25
CA ILE A 46 -2.00 -5.69 -7.72
C ILE A 46 -2.44 -4.78 -8.87
N PHE A 47 -1.62 -4.61 -9.89
CA PHE A 47 -1.97 -3.82 -11.07
C PHE A 47 -3.26 -4.35 -11.73
N ALA A 48 -3.36 -5.66 -11.94
CA ALA A 48 -4.55 -6.27 -12.54
C ALA A 48 -5.81 -6.13 -11.67
N LEU A 49 -5.70 -6.34 -10.34
CA LEU A 49 -6.83 -6.27 -9.42
C LEU A 49 -7.33 -4.84 -9.15
N THR A 50 -6.49 -3.85 -9.43
CA THR A 50 -6.81 -2.42 -9.26
C THR A 50 -7.16 -1.73 -10.58
N ASP A 51 -7.37 -2.51 -11.65
CA ASP A 51 -7.63 -1.99 -13.01
C ASP A 51 -6.57 -0.98 -13.48
N GLY A 52 -5.33 -1.17 -13.02
CA GLY A 52 -4.22 -0.28 -13.32
C GLY A 52 -4.19 1.06 -12.56
N GLU A 53 -5.10 1.29 -11.60
CA GLU A 53 -5.06 2.49 -10.74
C GLU A 53 -3.78 2.51 -9.89
N VAL A 54 -3.31 1.34 -9.43
CA VAL A 54 -2.06 1.18 -8.69
C VAL A 54 -0.99 0.60 -9.62
N THR A 55 0.01 1.41 -9.96
CA THR A 55 1.09 1.01 -10.87
C THR A 55 2.33 0.57 -10.09
N PRO A 56 3.23 -0.25 -10.67
CA PRO A 56 4.51 -0.60 -10.05
C PRO A 56 5.34 0.63 -9.63
N ASN A 57 5.21 1.75 -10.37
CA ASN A 57 5.91 2.99 -10.06
C ASN A 57 5.37 3.70 -8.80
N ASP A 58 4.19 3.33 -8.31
CA ASP A 58 3.65 3.80 -7.03
C ASP A 58 4.34 3.13 -5.82
N TRP A 59 5.12 2.07 -6.08
CA TRP A 59 5.90 1.32 -5.09
C TRP A 59 7.39 1.67 -5.11
N VAL A 60 7.94 1.86 -6.31
CA VAL A 60 9.34 2.25 -6.52
C VAL A 60 9.48 3.74 -6.21
N GLY A 61 10.07 4.06 -5.05
CA GLY A 61 10.03 5.38 -4.43
C GLY A 61 10.25 6.59 -5.33
N VAL A 62 9.20 7.40 -5.46
CA VAL A 62 9.33 8.85 -5.54
C VAL A 62 8.84 9.45 -4.21
N GLY A 63 9.79 9.81 -3.35
CA GLY A 63 9.58 10.68 -2.18
C GLY A 63 9.38 9.97 -0.83
N PRO A 64 9.90 10.58 0.26
CA PRO A 64 9.84 10.03 1.61
C PRO A 64 8.40 9.72 2.06
N ARG A 65 8.29 8.71 2.92
CA ARG A 65 7.07 8.39 3.66
C ARG A 65 6.75 9.59 4.56
N ASP A 66 5.75 10.39 4.21
CA ASP A 66 5.13 11.31 5.17
C ASP A 66 4.56 10.45 6.31
N GLY A 67 5.34 10.32 7.38
CA GLY A 67 5.22 9.26 8.38
C GLY A 67 6.41 9.17 9.32
N ALA A 68 7.55 9.78 8.97
CA ALA A 68 8.53 10.22 9.97
C ALA A 68 8.24 11.68 10.36
N GLY A 69 7.19 11.91 11.15
CA GLY A 69 6.91 13.27 11.64
C GLY A 69 5.45 13.58 12.01
N ARG A 70 4.79 12.74 12.81
CA ARG A 70 3.66 13.22 13.62
C ARG A 70 4.03 13.32 15.09
N GLU A 71 5.24 13.76 15.43
CA GLU A 71 5.66 14.06 16.81
C GLU A 71 6.68 15.21 16.95
N ALA A 72 6.80 16.13 15.99
CA ALA A 72 7.79 17.21 16.08
C ALA A 72 7.27 18.59 15.66
N GLU A 73 6.05 18.98 16.04
CA GLU A 73 5.69 20.42 16.11
C GLU A 73 4.43 20.67 16.95
N GLN A 74 4.50 20.44 18.27
CA GLN A 74 3.69 21.19 19.24
C GLN A 74 4.53 21.45 20.49
N LEU A 75 5.69 22.07 20.29
CA LEU A 75 6.40 22.84 21.30
C LEU A 75 6.49 24.28 20.77
N SER A 76 5.41 25.02 20.94
CA SER A 76 5.40 26.48 20.89
C SER A 76 4.11 26.99 21.52
N THR A 77 4.14 27.19 22.84
CA THR A 77 3.61 28.37 23.55
C THR A 77 4.22 28.39 24.94
#